data_AF-F4GN99-F1
#
_entry.id   AF-F4GN99-F1
#
_cell.length_a   1.000
_cell.length_b   1.000
_cell.length_c   1.000
_cell.angle_alpha   90.00
_cell.angle_beta   90.00
_cell.angle_gamma   90.00
#
_symmetry.space_group_name_H-M   'P 1'
#
loop_
_entity.id
_entity.type
_entity.pdbx_description
1 polymer ?
#
loop_
_entity_poly.entity_id
_entity_poly.type
_entity_poly.pdbx_seq_one_letter_code
_entity_poly.pdbx_strand_id
1 'polypeptide(L)' 'MFEMEWPWPDTPRYTLEELPPPVLEDIGDYIKMKIAQQARHSEEHD' A
#
# COMPACT_ATOMS: atom_id res chain seq x y z
N MET A 1 -14.69 -14.48 7.24
CA MET A 1 -13.35 -14.28 6.65
C MET A 1 -13.51 -13.27 5.54
N PHE A 2 -12.92 -12.08 5.68
CA PHE A 2 -12.78 -11.18 4.53
C PHE A 2 -11.63 -11.74 3.71
N GLU A 3 -11.93 -12.64 2.77
CA GLU A 3 -10.99 -12.94 1.70
C GLU A 3 -10.99 -11.70 0.80
N MET A 4 -10.09 -10.77 1.12
CA MET A 4 -9.89 -9.60 0.28
C MET A 4 -9.22 -10.09 -1.00
N GLU A 5 -9.95 -9.98 -2.11
CA GLU A 5 -9.39 -10.24 -3.43
C GLU A 5 -8.16 -9.37 -3.63
N TRP A 6 -7.17 -9.95 -4.30
CA TRP A 6 -5.93 -9.26 -4.56
C TRP A 6 -6.20 -8.03 -5.45
N PRO A 7 -5.89 -6.81 -4.98
CA PRO A 7 -6.34 -5.59 -5.66
C PRO A 7 -5.55 -5.30 -6.94
N TRP A 8 -4.43 -5.98 -7.19
CA TRP A 8 -3.58 -5.80 -8.35
C TRP A 8 -3.65 -7.00 -9.29
N PRO A 9 -4.66 -7.08 -10.18
CA PRO A 9 -4.89 -8.26 -11.02
C PRO A 9 -3.70 -8.58 -11.93
N ASP A 10 -2.96 -7.55 -12.36
CA ASP A 10 -1.81 -7.69 -13.26
C ASP A 10 -0.49 -8.02 -12.54
N THR A 11 -0.46 -7.97 -11.21
CA THR A 11 0.75 -8.19 -10.41
C THR A 11 0.54 -9.39 -9.50
N PRO A 12 0.99 -10.60 -9.86
CA PRO A 12 0.79 -11.77 -9.01
C PRO A 12 1.38 -11.57 -7.60
N ARG A 13 0.73 -12.12 -6.56
CA ARG A 13 1.20 -11.94 -5.16
C ARG A 13 2.67 -12.33 -4.94
N TYR A 14 3.12 -13.41 -5.59
CA TYR A 14 4.49 -13.90 -5.44
C TYR A 14 5.54 -12.89 -5.94
N THR A 15 5.20 -11.95 -6.81
CA THR A 15 6.18 -10.96 -7.30
C THR A 15 6.63 -10.02 -6.18
N LEU A 16 5.82 -9.82 -5.14
CA LEU A 16 6.23 -9.05 -3.97
C LEU A 16 7.22 -9.82 -3.10
N GLU A 17 7.13 -11.14 -3.04
CA GLU A 17 8.04 -11.99 -2.26
C GLU A 17 9.45 -12.01 -2.87
N GLU A 18 9.55 -11.78 -4.19
CA GLU A 18 10.82 -11.70 -4.92
C GLU A 18 11.48 -10.31 -4.85
N LEU A 19 10.80 -9.29 -4.30
CA LEU A 19 11.36 -7.94 -4.23
C LEU A 19 12.49 -7.86 -3.20
N PRO A 20 13.58 -7.13 -3.50
CA PRO A 20 14.62 -6.84 -2.52
C PRO A 20 14.06 -6.11 -1.30
N PRO A 21 14.60 -6.35 -0.08
CA PRO A 21 14.12 -5.68 1.13
C PRO A 21 14.04 -4.14 1.05
N PRO A 22 15.02 -3.43 0.45
CA PRO A 22 14.93 -1.97 0.31
C PRO A 22 13.71 -1.51 -0.49
N VAL A 23 13.30 -2.27 -1.51
CA VAL A 23 12.12 -1.95 -2.33
C VAL A 23 10.83 -2.13 -1.53
N LEU A 24 10.77 -3.15 -0.68
CA LEU A 24 9.62 -3.38 0.21
C LEU A 24 9.50 -2.26 1.25
N GLU A 25 10.63 -1.78 1.79
CA GLU A 25 10.67 -0.63 2.69
C GLU A 25 10.14 0.64 2.02
N ASP A 26 10.63 0.95 0.82
CA ASP A 26 10.18 2.11 0.02
C ASP A 26 8.66 2.07 -0.25
N ILE A 27 8.14 0.89 -0.64
CA ILE A 27 6.68 0.69 -0.84
C ILE A 27 5.93 0.94 0.46
N GLY A 28 6.42 0.39 1.58
CA GLY A 28 5.82 0.58 2.89
C GLY A 28 5.77 2.05 3.32
N ASP A 29 6.85 2.79 3.10
CA ASP A 29 6.93 4.21 3.44
C ASP A 29 6.04 5.08 2.54
N TYR A 30 5.95 4.75 1.25
CA TYR A 30 5.01 5.40 0.34
C TYR A 30 3.55 5.21 0.78
N ILE A 31 3.17 3.98 1.17
CA ILE A 31 1.82 3.69 1.66
C ILE A 31 1.52 4.52 2.93
N LYS A 32 2.44 4.52 3.91
CA LYS A 32 2.27 5.34 5.13
C LYS A 32 2.10 6.82 4.80
N MET A 33 2.93 7.34 3.89
CA MET A 33 2.83 8.73 3.44
C MET A 33 1.46 9.03 2.82
N LYS A 34 0.93 8.14 1.98
CA LYS A 34 -0.40 8.32 1.36
C LYS A 34 -1.53 8.27 2.38
N ILE A 35 -1.47 7.36 3.35
CA ILE A 35 -2.44 7.31 4.45
C ILE A 35 -2.41 8.62 5.26
N ALA A 36 -1.22 9.10 5.60
CA ALA A 36 -1.07 10.37 6.32
C ALA A 36 -1.58 11.57 5.52
N GLN A 37 -1.37 11.60 4.20
CA GLN A 37 -1.94 12.63 3.31
C GLN A 37 -3.47 12.60 3.31
N GLN A 38 -4.08 11.42 3.21
CA GLN A 38 -5.54 11.27 3.22
C GLN A 38 -6.14 11.70 4.57
N ALA A 39 -5.53 11.33 5.69
CA ALA A 39 -6.01 11.74 7.02
C ALA A 39 -6.08 13.27 7.16
N ARG A 40 -5.05 13.99 6.68
CA ARG A 40 -4.99 15.46 6.72
C ARG A 40 -6.02 16.12 5.80
N HIS A 41 -6.33 15.49 4.66
CA HIS A 41 -7.36 16.01 3.74
C HIS A 41 -8.79 15.80 4.26
N SER A 42 -9.03 14.73 5.02
CA SER A 42 -10.32 14.47 5.67
C SER A 42 -10.60 15.45 6.80
N GLU A 43 -9.58 15.88 7.55
CA GLU A 43 -9.71 16.90 8.62
C GLU A 43 -10.02 18.31 8.10
N GLU A 44 -9.75 18.59 6.81
CA GLU A 44 -9.99 19.91 6.20
C GLU A 44 -11.41 20.06 5.63
N HIS A 45 -12.19 18.97 5.60
CA HIS A 45 -13.56 18.91 5.05
C HIS A 45 -14.66 18.71 6.12
N ASP A 46 -14.29 18.67 7.42
CA ASP A 46 -15.22 18.70 8.58
C ASP A 46 -15.22 20.09 9.24
#